data_AF-A0A1W9HT64-F1
#
_entry.id   AF-A0A1W9HT64-F1
#
_cell.length_a   1.000
_cell.length_b   1.000
_cell.length_c   1.000
_cell.angle_alpha   90.00
_cell.angle_beta   90.00
_cell.angle_gamma   90.00
#
_symmetry.space_group_name_H-M   'P 1'
#
loop_
_entity.id
_entity.type
_entity.pdbx_description
1 polymer ?
#
loop_
_entity_poly.entity_id
_entity_poly.type
_entity_poly.pdbx_seq_one_letter_code
_entity_poly.pdbx_strand_id
1 'polypeptide(L)'
;MKKSNGKKRNKEQKLLAEANDWETGKRGLQSTLASGEDEAALDEAMELQMISIRLPQSVVEKLKTLAKKEGIGYQPYTRQVLIHHTQGDGDSGKLHDLDARLRSVEQAIFKKTGGR
;
A
#
# COMPACT_ATOMS: atom_id res chain seq x y z
N MET A 1 -10.68 15.41 -42.04
CA MET A 1 -10.48 14.65 -40.77
C MET A 1 -9.01 14.61 -40.36
N LYS A 2 -8.41 15.69 -39.81
CA LYS A 2 -6.96 15.74 -39.44
C LYS A 2 -6.63 16.24 -38.02
N LYS A 3 -7.62 16.46 -37.14
CA LYS A 3 -7.39 17.01 -35.78
C LYS A 3 -7.04 15.97 -34.70
N SER A 4 -7.15 14.66 -34.99
CA SER A 4 -6.98 13.59 -33.98
C SER A 4 -5.50 13.27 -33.67
N ASN A 5 -4.59 13.42 -34.64
CA ASN A 5 -3.21 12.92 -34.51
C ASN A 5 -2.24 13.86 -33.74
N GLY A 6 -2.62 15.13 -33.55
CA GLY A 6 -1.84 16.07 -32.72
C GLY A 6 -2.05 15.85 -31.21
N LYS A 7 -3.26 15.46 -30.82
CA LYS A 7 -3.64 15.25 -29.41
C LYS A 7 -3.00 14.00 -28.81
N LYS A 8 -2.81 12.94 -29.62
CA LYS A 8 -2.15 11.70 -29.20
C LYS A 8 -0.65 11.88 -28.92
N ARG A 9 0.08 12.56 -29.81
CA ARG A 9 1.52 12.85 -29.65
C ARG A 9 1.83 13.70 -28.40
N ASN A 10 0.95 14.65 -28.05
CA ASN A 10 1.10 15.44 -26.83
C ASN A 10 0.91 14.58 -25.56
N LYS A 11 -0.02 13.62 -25.59
CA LYS A 11 -0.23 12.69 -24.47
C LYS A 11 0.96 11.75 -24.27
N GLU A 12 1.52 11.20 -25.34
CA GLU A 12 2.70 10.34 -25.30
C GLU A 12 3.92 11.08 -24.73
N GLN A 13 4.15 12.33 -25.17
CA GLN A 13 5.21 13.17 -24.63
C GLN A 13 5.04 13.45 -23.13
N LYS A 14 3.80 13.67 -22.66
CA LYS A 14 3.52 13.83 -21.23
C LYS A 14 3.79 12.56 -20.43
N LEU A 15 3.41 11.39 -20.96
CA LEU A 15 3.67 10.11 -20.30
C LEU A 15 5.17 9.79 -20.24
N LEU A 16 5.92 10.09 -21.30
CA LEU A 16 7.37 9.93 -21.32
C LEU A 16 8.08 10.87 -20.35
N ALA A 17 7.62 12.12 -20.24
CA ALA A 17 8.13 13.06 -19.26
C ALA A 17 7.82 12.61 -17.82
N GLU A 18 6.63 12.08 -17.58
CA GLU A 18 6.24 11.51 -16.29
C GLU A 18 7.07 10.26 -15.92
N ALA A 19 7.33 9.37 -16.87
CA ALA A 19 8.21 8.22 -16.66
C ALA A 19 9.64 8.68 -16.28
N ASN A 20 10.16 9.72 -16.93
CA ASN A 20 11.48 10.25 -16.61
C ASN A 20 11.54 10.90 -15.20
N ASP A 21 10.45 11.53 -14.74
CA ASP A 21 10.33 12.02 -13.37
C ASP A 21 10.39 10.87 -12.32
N TRP A 22 9.98 9.65 -12.69
CA TRP A 22 10.13 8.44 -11.86
C TRP A 22 11.57 7.96 -11.83
N GLU A 23 12.18 7.77 -13.00
CA GLU A 23 13.55 7.26 -13.16
C GLU A 23 14.61 8.16 -12.51
N THR A 24 14.38 9.48 -12.56
CA THR A 24 15.26 10.46 -11.91
C THR A 24 15.05 10.55 -10.39
N GLY A 25 14.10 9.79 -9.84
CA GLY A 25 13.76 9.81 -8.42
C GLY A 25 13.07 11.09 -7.97
N LYS A 26 12.74 12.02 -8.87
CA LYS A 26 12.07 13.30 -8.53
C LYS A 26 10.72 13.08 -7.83
N ARG A 27 10.02 11.99 -8.17
CA ARG A 27 8.76 11.60 -7.52
C ARG A 27 8.95 10.61 -6.35
N GLY A 28 10.05 9.85 -6.33
CA GLY A 28 10.39 8.83 -5.32
C GLY A 28 11.21 9.29 -4.11
N LEU A 29 12.08 10.30 -4.24
CA LEU A 29 12.99 10.73 -3.17
C LEU A 29 12.32 11.60 -2.10
N GLN A 30 11.24 12.30 -2.45
CA GLN A 30 10.61 13.30 -1.59
C GLN A 30 9.50 12.67 -0.73
N SER A 31 9.74 11.54 -0.06
CA SER A 31 8.75 10.97 0.86
C SER A 31 8.79 11.60 2.23
N THR A 32 7.79 12.44 2.52
CA THR A 32 7.48 12.82 3.89
C THR A 32 6.79 11.67 4.61
N LEU A 33 7.09 11.48 5.88
CA LEU A 33 6.32 10.59 6.75
C LEU A 33 4.85 11.05 6.74
N ALA A 34 3.92 10.08 6.74
CA ALA A 34 2.50 10.37 6.87
C ALA A 34 2.25 11.15 8.17
N SER A 35 1.35 12.13 8.12
CA SER A 35 0.92 12.80 9.34
C SER A 35 0.03 11.87 10.17
N GLY A 36 -0.13 12.14 11.46
CA GLY A 36 -1.06 11.36 12.30
C GLY A 36 -2.51 11.46 11.81
N GLU A 37 -2.88 12.54 11.12
CA GLU A 37 -4.19 12.68 10.47
C GLU A 37 -4.35 11.72 9.28
N ASP A 38 -3.29 11.52 8.49
CA ASP A 38 -3.29 10.56 7.38
C ASP A 38 -3.41 9.12 7.88
N GLU A 39 -2.76 8.80 9.00
CA GLU A 39 -2.87 7.48 9.66
C GLU A 39 -4.29 7.24 10.19
N ALA A 40 -4.90 8.26 10.82
CA ALA A 40 -6.28 8.16 11.31
C ALA A 40 -7.29 8.00 10.16
N ALA A 41 -7.12 8.76 9.08
CA ALA A 41 -7.97 8.64 7.88
C ALA A 41 -7.84 7.26 7.21
N LEU A 42 -6.64 6.67 7.23
CA LEU A 42 -6.41 5.30 6.77
C LEU A 42 -7.14 4.29 7.66
N ASP A 43 -6.99 4.41 8.98
CA ASP A 43 -7.64 3.51 9.93
C ASP A 43 -9.17 3.56 9.80
N GLU A 44 -9.76 4.76 9.64
CA GLU A 44 -11.20 4.94 9.42
C GLU A 44 -11.65 4.31 8.08
N ALA A 45 -10.96 4.62 6.98
CA ALA A 45 -11.31 4.10 5.66
C ALA A 45 -11.24 2.56 5.57
N MET A 46 -10.44 1.94 6.44
CA MET A 46 -10.18 0.51 6.46
C MET A 46 -10.87 -0.21 7.65
N GLU A 47 -11.69 0.50 8.43
CA GLU A 47 -12.36 -0.04 9.63
C GLU A 47 -11.39 -0.74 10.60
N LEU A 48 -10.17 -0.20 10.72
CA LEU A 48 -9.13 -0.79 11.55
C LEU A 48 -9.34 -0.43 13.02
N GLN A 49 -9.48 -1.44 13.85
CA GLN A 49 -9.52 -1.25 15.30
C GLN A 49 -8.09 -1.26 15.86
N MET A 50 -7.69 -0.19 16.54
CA MET A 50 -6.47 -0.18 17.33
C MET A 50 -6.62 -1.15 18.51
N ILE A 51 -5.71 -2.12 18.60
CA ILE A 51 -5.65 -3.07 19.71
C ILE A 51 -4.29 -2.98 20.42
N SER A 52 -4.30 -3.17 21.73
CA SER A 52 -3.07 -3.34 22.51
C SER A 52 -2.92 -4.81 22.87
N ILE A 53 -1.86 -5.46 22.40
CA ILE A 53 -1.55 -6.86 22.68
C ILE A 53 -0.14 -6.98 23.26
N ARG A 54 0.05 -7.91 24.21
CA ARG A 54 1.37 -8.26 24.74
C ARG A 54 1.85 -9.55 24.08
N LEU A 55 3.05 -9.52 23.50
CA LEU A 55 3.68 -10.66 22.85
C LEU A 55 5.04 -10.95 23.50
N PRO A 56 5.50 -12.22 23.56
CA PRO A 56 6.85 -12.53 23.97
C PRO A 56 7.88 -11.84 23.06
N GLN A 57 8.99 -11.36 23.64
CA GLN A 57 10.03 -10.65 22.88
C GLN A 57 10.59 -11.48 21.71
N SER A 58 10.80 -12.78 21.92
CA SER A 58 11.28 -13.70 20.88
C SER A 58 10.33 -13.78 19.67
N VAL A 59 9.02 -13.65 19.89
CA VAL A 59 8.02 -13.63 18.82
C VAL A 59 8.10 -12.32 18.04
N VAL A 60 8.22 -11.18 18.73
CA VAL A 60 8.36 -9.86 18.11
C VAL A 60 9.60 -9.81 17.20
N GLU A 61 10.74 -10.31 17.68
CA GLU A 61 11.99 -10.35 16.92
C GLU A 61 11.88 -11.25 15.68
N LYS A 62 11.22 -12.40 15.81
CA LYS A 62 10.99 -13.32 14.70
C LYS A 62 10.06 -12.71 13.64
N LEU A 63 8.97 -12.08 14.05
CA LEU A 63 8.05 -11.39 13.16
C LEU A 63 8.74 -10.23 12.43
N LYS A 64 9.58 -9.43 13.11
CA LYS A 64 10.41 -8.39 12.46
C LYS A 64 11.34 -8.98 11.39
N THR A 65 11.93 -10.14 11.67
CA THR A 65 12.85 -10.82 10.75
C THR A 65 12.10 -11.34 9.52
N LEU A 66 10.91 -11.91 9.70
CA LEU A 66 10.06 -12.37 8.61
C LEU A 66 9.53 -11.20 7.77
N ALA A 67 9.08 -10.11 8.40
CA ALA A 67 8.63 -8.90 7.71
C ALA A 67 9.72 -8.33 6.78
N LYS A 68 10.97 -8.29 7.24
CA LYS A 68 12.11 -7.88 6.41
C LYS A 68 12.33 -8.78 5.20
N LYS A 69 12.10 -10.08 5.32
CA LYS A 69 12.23 -11.03 4.19
C LYS A 69 11.14 -10.80 3.13
N GLU A 70 9.94 -10.45 3.57
CA GLU A 70 8.81 -10.10 2.70
C GLU A 70 8.86 -8.66 2.17
N GLY A 71 9.84 -7.85 2.60
CA GLY A 71 9.98 -6.46 2.17
C GLY A 71 8.96 -5.48 2.75
N ILE A 72 8.26 -5.86 3.84
CA ILE A 72 7.23 -5.02 4.48
C ILE A 72 7.57 -4.71 5.94
N GLY A 73 6.88 -3.71 6.50
CA GLY A 73 7.02 -3.35 7.92
C GLY A 73 6.49 -4.42 8.86
N TYR A 74 6.99 -4.44 10.10
CA TYR A 74 6.55 -5.39 11.14
C TYR A 74 5.05 -5.30 11.45
N GLN A 75 4.50 -4.09 11.57
CA GLN A 75 3.08 -3.88 11.84
C GLN A 75 2.19 -4.38 10.69
N PRO A 76 2.43 -4.00 9.41
CA PRO A 76 1.74 -4.60 8.26
C PRO A 76 1.83 -6.13 8.23
N TYR A 77 3.03 -6.69 8.43
CA TYR A 77 3.24 -8.15 8.44
C TYR A 77 2.42 -8.84 9.53
N THR A 78 2.45 -8.30 10.75
CA THR A 78 1.69 -8.85 11.87
C THR A 78 0.18 -8.82 11.59
N ARG A 79 -0.33 -7.74 11.00
CA ARG A 79 -1.72 -7.62 10.57
C ARG A 79 -2.08 -8.71 9.56
N GLN A 80 -1.24 -8.92 8.54
CA GLN A 80 -1.44 -9.96 7.53
C GLN A 80 -1.46 -11.37 8.14
N VAL A 81 -0.56 -11.66 9.08
CA VAL A 81 -0.53 -12.96 9.78
C VAL A 81 -1.84 -13.21 10.53
N LEU A 82 -2.35 -12.21 11.25
CA LEU A 82 -3.62 -12.34 11.98
C LEU A 82 -4.81 -12.51 11.03
N ILE A 83 -4.85 -11.76 9.93
CA ILE A 83 -5.87 -11.89 8.89
C ILE A 83 -5.81 -13.27 8.22
N HIS A 84 -4.62 -13.73 7.82
CA HIS A 84 -4.45 -15.03 7.20
C HIS A 84 -4.88 -16.16 8.12
N HIS A 85 -4.57 -16.05 9.41
CA HIS A 85 -4.97 -17.06 10.38
C HIS A 85 -6.51 -17.14 10.50
N THR A 86 -7.21 -16.01 10.56
CA THR A 86 -8.68 -16.00 10.62
C THR A 86 -9.33 -16.46 9.31
N GLN A 87 -8.68 -16.23 8.16
CA GLN A 87 -9.16 -16.70 6.85
C GLN A 87 -8.95 -18.21 6.64
N GLY A 88 -7.86 -18.77 7.17
CA GLY A 88 -7.50 -20.18 7.02
C GLY A 88 -8.46 -21.15 7.74
N ASP A 89 -9.17 -20.68 8.76
CA ASP A 89 -10.01 -21.51 9.63
C ASP A 89 -11.49 -21.64 9.17
N GLY A 90 -11.85 -21.14 7.98
CA GLY A 90 -13.06 -21.59 7.27
C GLY A 90 -14.21 -20.58 7.06
N ASP A 91 -14.02 -19.27 7.28
CA ASP A 91 -15.04 -18.27 6.92
C ASP A 91 -14.60 -17.39 5.73
N SER A 92 -14.61 -18.01 4.55
CA SER A 92 -14.12 -17.43 3.29
C SER A 92 -15.08 -16.42 2.63
N GLY A 93 -16.26 -16.18 3.21
CA GLY A 93 -17.34 -15.44 2.53
C GLY A 93 -17.25 -13.91 2.61
N LYS A 94 -16.71 -13.34 3.70
CA LYS A 94 -16.78 -11.88 3.95
C LYS A 94 -15.44 -11.16 3.94
N LEU A 95 -14.32 -11.86 4.17
CA LEU A 95 -12.99 -11.24 4.30
C LEU A 95 -12.19 -11.18 3.00
N HIS A 96 -12.57 -11.95 1.98
CA HIS A 96 -11.95 -11.90 0.64
C HIS A 96 -12.15 -10.53 -0.04
N ASP A 97 -13.21 -9.81 0.34
CA ASP A 97 -13.46 -8.43 -0.04
C ASP A 97 -12.44 -7.47 0.60
N LEU A 98 -12.02 -7.73 1.84
CA LEU A 98 -11.11 -6.85 2.57
C LEU A 98 -9.66 -6.91 2.07
N ASP A 99 -9.11 -8.09 1.74
CA ASP A 99 -7.75 -8.16 1.17
C ASP A 99 -7.70 -7.57 -0.24
N ALA A 100 -8.74 -7.83 -1.05
CA ALA A 100 -8.89 -7.23 -2.37
C ALA A 100 -9.07 -5.70 -2.31
N ARG A 101 -9.78 -5.20 -1.28
CA ARG A 101 -9.91 -3.78 -0.98
C ARG A 101 -8.62 -3.19 -0.44
N LEU A 102 -7.89 -3.88 0.44
CA LEU A 102 -6.56 -3.47 0.95
C LEU A 102 -5.63 -3.20 -0.22
N ARG A 103 -5.48 -4.19 -1.11
CA ARG A 103 -4.62 -4.10 -2.29
C ARG A 103 -5.09 -3.03 -3.27
N SER A 104 -6.40 -2.86 -3.45
CA SER A 104 -6.95 -1.81 -4.31
C SER A 104 -6.74 -0.41 -3.75
N VAL A 105 -6.91 -0.22 -2.44
CA VAL A 105 -6.67 1.05 -1.75
C VAL A 105 -5.19 1.35 -1.75
N GLU A 106 -4.32 0.38 -1.44
CA GLU A 106 -2.87 0.51 -1.53
C GLU A 106 -2.43 0.89 -2.96
N GLN A 107 -2.99 0.27 -4.00
CA GLN A 107 -2.71 0.64 -5.40
C GLN A 107 -3.28 2.00 -5.81
N ALA A 108 -4.42 2.40 -5.28
CA ALA A 108 -5.04 3.69 -5.56
C ALA A 108 -4.27 4.82 -4.86
N ILE A 109 -3.88 4.60 -3.61
CA ILE A 109 -2.97 5.48 -2.87
C ILE A 109 -1.64 5.55 -3.63
N PHE A 110 -1.05 4.42 -4.03
CA PHE A 110 0.18 4.35 -4.82
C PHE A 110 0.08 5.06 -6.18
N LYS A 111 -1.06 5.01 -6.88
CA LYS A 111 -1.28 5.79 -8.13
C LYS A 111 -1.45 7.29 -7.87
N LYS A 112 -2.06 7.66 -6.73
CA LYS A 112 -2.34 9.05 -6.35
C LYS A 112 -1.11 9.75 -5.78
N THR A 113 -0.32 9.05 -4.98
CA THR A 113 0.99 9.51 -4.50
C THR A 113 2.05 9.35 -5.59
N GLY A 114 1.74 8.56 -6.62
CA GLY A 114 2.71 8.12 -7.58
C GLY A 114 3.64 7.11 -6.89
N GLY A 115 3.78 5.93 -7.48
CA GLY A 115 4.57 4.88 -6.90
C GLY A 115 6.03 5.24 -6.69
N ARG A 116 6.36 5.70 -5.48
CA ARG A 116 7.73 5.96 -5.04
C ARG A 116 8.58 4.72 -5.11
#